data_AF-A0A948R8R0-F1
#
_entry.id   AF-A0A948R8R0-F1
#
_cell.length_a   1.000
_cell.length_b   1.000
_cell.length_c   1.000
_cell.angle_alpha   90.00
_cell.angle_beta   90.00
_cell.angle_gamma   90.00
#
_symmetry.space_group_name_H-M   'P 1'
#
loop_
_entity.id
_entity.type
_entity.pdbx_description
1 polymer ?
#
loop_
_entity_poly.entity_id
_entity_poly.type
_entity_poly.pdbx_seq_one_letter_code
_entity_poly.pdbx_strand_id
1 'polypeptide(L)'
;MGMINKKVASILLIAGVFSIVMGAVFISQAISKRSLILQTMLVEKVSYEAADGAIQGIVDTPEEALVMAGILADHRRENYGLYVELARDDPNRAQILKAMTMENSLYIAQLGYGLTEVVQANGIFMLVIGLALGTTGAYGIRAR
;
A
#
# COMPACT_ATOMS: atom_id res chain seq x y z
N MET A 1 22.30 22.72 -31.40
CA MET A 1 22.05 21.89 -30.20
C MET A 1 23.03 22.36 -29.14
N GLY A 2 22.56 23.11 -28.13
CA GLY A 2 23.45 23.81 -27.19
C GLY A 2 24.28 22.83 -26.36
N MET A 3 25.60 23.03 -26.33
CA MET A 3 26.49 22.22 -25.51
C MET A 3 26.14 22.37 -24.03
N ILE A 4 25.83 21.26 -23.35
CA ILE A 4 25.59 21.23 -21.91
C ILE A 4 26.90 21.63 -21.19
N ASN A 5 26.81 22.56 -20.24
CA ASN A 5 27.95 22.98 -19.43
C ASN A 5 28.43 21.81 -18.53
N LYS A 6 29.74 21.62 -18.35
CA LYS A 6 30.32 20.57 -17.48
C LYS A 6 29.68 20.53 -16.09
N LYS A 7 29.42 21.70 -15.49
CA LYS A 7 28.75 21.79 -14.19
C LYS A 7 27.35 21.17 -14.22
N VAL A 8 26.58 21.45 -15.28
CA VAL A 8 25.23 20.90 -15.47
C VAL A 8 25.30 19.40 -15.72
N ALA A 9 26.24 18.93 -16.54
CA ALA A 9 26.42 17.50 -16.80
C ALA A 9 26.79 16.70 -15.53
N SER A 10 27.67 17.24 -14.68
CA SER A 10 27.98 16.66 -13.36
C SER A 10 26.77 16.61 -12.44
N ILE A 11 25.97 17.68 -12.38
CA ILE A 11 24.74 17.72 -11.57
C ILE A 11 23.76 16.65 -12.02
N LEU A 12 23.53 16.50 -13.34
CA LEU A 12 22.65 15.48 -13.89
C LEU A 12 23.10 14.06 -13.55
N LEU A 13 24.42 13.81 -13.57
CA LEU A 13 24.98 12.52 -13.18
C LEU A 13 24.73 12.22 -11.70
N ILE A 14 24.98 13.17 -10.81
CA ILE A 14 24.74 13.01 -9.37
C ILE A 14 23.26 12.80 -9.09
N ALA A 15 22.38 13.60 -9.69
CA ALA A 15 20.94 13.45 -9.57
C ALA A 15 20.45 12.09 -10.09
N GLY A 16 21.03 11.62 -11.20
CA GLY A 16 20.75 10.29 -11.76
C GLY A 16 21.10 9.16 -10.79
N VAL A 17 22.31 9.17 -10.24
CA VAL A 17 22.76 8.19 -9.25
C VAL A 17 21.87 8.22 -8.01
N PHE A 18 21.56 9.42 -7.49
CA PHE A 18 20.69 9.57 -6.33
C PHE A 18 19.28 9.02 -6.58
N SER A 19 18.69 9.33 -7.73
CA SER A 19 17.38 8.81 -8.15
C SER A 19 17.38 7.28 -8.24
N ILE A 20 18.44 6.67 -8.77
CA ILE A 20 18.58 5.21 -8.83
C ILE A 20 18.61 4.59 -7.42
N VAL A 21 19.42 5.17 -6.53
CA VAL A 21 19.54 4.69 -5.14
C VAL A 21 18.20 4.79 -4.42
N MET A 22 17.51 5.93 -4.51
CA MET A 22 16.21 6.12 -3.88
C MET A 22 15.14 5.20 -4.47
N GLY A 23 15.14 5.01 -5.79
CA GLY A 23 14.22 4.08 -6.46
C GLY A 23 14.39 2.65 -5.96
N ALA A 24 15.63 2.18 -5.82
CA ALA A 24 15.93 0.85 -5.27
C ALA A 24 15.46 0.69 -3.82
N VAL A 25 15.66 1.73 -2.98
CA VAL A 25 15.17 1.73 -1.59
C VAL A 25 13.65 1.62 -1.55
N PHE A 26 12.92 2.39 -2.36
CA PHE A 26 11.47 2.39 -2.38
C PHE A 26 10.90 1.03 -2.82
N ILE A 27 11.48 0.41 -3.85
CA ILE A 27 11.09 -0.94 -4.28
C ILE A 27 11.31 -1.96 -3.17
N SER A 28 12.48 -1.91 -2.50
CA SER A 28 12.80 -2.82 -1.40
C SER A 28 11.83 -2.68 -0.22
N GLN A 29 11.51 -1.44 0.15
CA GLN A 29 10.53 -1.17 1.21
C GLN A 29 9.13 -1.63 0.81
N ALA A 30 8.69 -1.39 -0.42
CA ALA A 30 7.39 -1.85 -0.90
C ALA A 30 7.26 -3.37 -0.82
N ILE A 31 8.24 -4.12 -1.32
CA ILE A 31 8.25 -5.59 -1.26
C ILE A 31 8.22 -6.09 0.19
N SER A 32 9.05 -5.49 1.06
CA SER A 32 9.15 -5.89 2.47
C SER A 32 7.83 -5.65 3.21
N LYS A 33 7.19 -4.49 3.01
CA LYS A 33 5.93 -4.15 3.68
C LYS A 33 4.75 -4.94 3.11
N ARG A 34 4.73 -5.19 1.80
CA ARG A 34 3.74 -6.07 1.16
C ARG A 34 3.79 -7.48 1.75
N SER A 35 4.98 -8.03 1.86
CA SER A 35 5.20 -9.35 2.47
C SER A 35 4.75 -9.39 3.93
N LEU A 36 5.03 -8.35 4.70
CA LEU A 36 4.57 -8.24 6.09
C LEU A 36 3.04 -8.29 6.19
N ILE A 37 2.33 -7.51 5.36
CA ILE A 37 0.85 -7.48 5.37
C ILE A 37 0.27 -8.87 5.08
N LEU A 38 0.74 -9.53 4.02
CA LEU A 38 0.27 -10.87 3.64
C LEU A 38 0.56 -11.91 4.74
N GLN A 39 1.76 -11.88 5.33
CA GLN A 39 2.12 -12.78 6.42
C GLN A 39 1.25 -12.55 7.66
N THR A 40 0.98 -11.30 8.01
CA THR A 40 0.09 -10.99 9.15
C THR A 40 -1.32 -11.53 8.89
N MET A 41 -1.88 -11.36 7.70
CA MET A 41 -3.21 -11.93 7.38
C MET A 41 -3.22 -13.47 7.48
N LEU A 42 -2.17 -14.13 6.97
CA LEU A 42 -2.03 -15.59 7.06
C LEU A 42 -1.90 -16.10 8.51
N VAL A 43 -1.18 -15.37 9.36
CA VAL A 43 -0.96 -15.76 10.77
C VAL A 43 -2.22 -15.56 11.60
N GLU A 44 -2.95 -14.47 11.39
CA GLU A 44 -4.17 -14.16 12.15
C GLU A 44 -5.34 -15.11 11.79
N LYS A 45 -5.23 -15.87 10.69
CA LYS A 45 -6.21 -16.89 10.26
C LYS A 45 -7.65 -16.41 10.39
N VAL A 46 -7.92 -15.19 9.93
CA VAL A 46 -9.29 -14.66 9.92
C VAL A 46 -10.08 -15.56 8.99
N SER A 47 -10.87 -16.46 9.57
CA SER A 47 -11.73 -17.41 8.87
C SER A 47 -13.17 -17.08 9.23
N TYR A 48 -14.05 -17.16 8.24
CA TYR A 48 -15.46 -16.90 8.48
C TYR A 48 -16.31 -17.84 7.67
N GLU A 49 -17.03 -18.72 8.37
CA GLU A 49 -17.93 -19.70 7.75
C GLU A 49 -19.21 -19.05 7.18
N ALA A 50 -19.55 -17.84 7.62
CA ALA A 50 -20.78 -17.14 7.24
C ALA A 50 -20.61 -16.15 6.06
N ALA A 51 -19.52 -16.24 5.28
CA ALA A 51 -19.33 -15.43 4.08
C ALA A 51 -20.19 -15.88 2.86
N ASP A 52 -21.17 -16.78 3.05
CA ASP A 52 -22.08 -17.28 2.01
C ASP A 52 -21.40 -17.66 0.67
N GLY A 53 -20.21 -18.25 0.77
CA GLY A 53 -19.39 -18.66 -0.38
C GLY A 53 -18.61 -17.53 -1.08
N ALA A 54 -18.71 -16.27 -0.65
CA ALA A 54 -17.93 -15.16 -1.18
C ALA A 54 -16.42 -15.27 -0.87
N ILE A 55 -16.08 -15.96 0.22
CA ILE A 55 -14.71 -16.27 0.64
C ILE A 55 -14.70 -17.73 1.07
N GLN A 56 -13.78 -18.54 0.54
CA GLN A 56 -13.60 -19.92 0.95
C GLN A 56 -12.36 -20.04 1.85
N GLY A 57 -12.57 -20.27 3.16
CA GLY A 57 -11.47 -20.55 4.09
C GLY A 57 -10.92 -19.32 4.82
N ILE A 58 -9.61 -19.09 4.71
CA ILE A 58 -8.89 -18.01 5.42
C ILE A 58 -8.79 -16.80 4.49
N VAL A 59 -9.01 -15.60 5.02
CA VAL A 59 -8.72 -14.34 4.32
C VAL A 59 -7.21 -14.19 4.19
N ASP A 60 -6.66 -14.44 3.01
CA ASP A 60 -5.21 -14.40 2.77
C ASP A 60 -4.79 -13.41 1.67
N THR A 61 -5.76 -12.86 0.94
CA THR A 61 -5.53 -11.77 -0.01
C THR A 61 -6.08 -10.42 0.48
N PRO A 62 -5.49 -9.30 0.03
CA PRO A 62 -6.03 -7.96 0.29
C PRO A 62 -7.47 -7.81 -0.23
N GLU A 63 -7.76 -8.34 -1.42
CA GLU A 63 -9.09 -8.28 -2.02
C GLU A 63 -10.14 -9.01 -1.16
N GLU A 64 -9.81 -10.19 -0.65
CA GLU A 64 -10.66 -10.89 0.31
C GLU A 64 -10.82 -10.11 1.62
N ALA A 65 -9.76 -9.43 2.11
CA ALA A 65 -9.86 -8.60 3.29
C ALA A 65 -10.85 -7.44 3.08
N LEU A 66 -10.86 -6.83 1.89
CA LEU A 66 -11.84 -5.81 1.53
C LEU A 66 -13.26 -6.36 1.48
N VAL A 67 -13.47 -7.52 0.86
CA VAL A 67 -14.78 -8.18 0.79
C VAL A 67 -15.27 -8.53 2.19
N MET A 68 -14.40 -9.10 3.03
CA MET A 68 -14.71 -9.46 4.41
C MET A 68 -15.07 -8.23 5.25
N ALA A 69 -14.36 -7.11 5.07
CA ALA A 69 -14.68 -5.85 5.73
C ALA A 69 -16.09 -5.36 5.36
N GLY A 70 -16.49 -5.51 4.10
CA GLY A 70 -17.84 -5.22 3.62
C GLY A 70 -18.90 -6.10 4.29
N ILE A 71 -18.69 -7.41 4.29
CA ILE A 71 -19.59 -8.39 4.92
C ILE A 71 -19.78 -8.08 6.42
N LEU A 72 -18.69 -7.83 7.15
CA LEU A 72 -18.75 -7.43 8.57
C LEU A 72 -19.54 -6.13 8.77
N ALA A 73 -19.32 -5.14 7.90
CA ALA A 73 -20.00 -3.86 7.98
C ALA A 73 -21.50 -3.97 7.69
N ASP A 74 -21.91 -4.83 6.76
CA ASP A 74 -23.31 -5.13 6.49
C ASP A 74 -23.94 -5.89 7.66
N HIS A 75 -23.31 -6.97 8.12
CA HIS A 75 -23.79 -7.76 9.26
C HIS A 75 -23.95 -6.92 10.52
N ARG A 76 -23.02 -6.00 10.80
CA ARG A 76 -23.13 -5.07 11.92
C ARG A 76 -24.32 -4.13 11.75
N ARG A 77 -24.52 -3.56 10.56
CA ARG A 77 -25.61 -2.62 10.29
C ARG A 77 -26.97 -3.29 10.38
N GLU A 78 -27.11 -4.51 9.88
CA GLU A 78 -28.36 -5.28 9.93
C GLU A 78 -28.76 -5.66 11.36
N ASN A 79 -27.79 -6.04 12.20
CA ASN A 79 -28.09 -6.49 13.56
C ASN A 79 -28.10 -5.37 14.61
N TYR A 80 -27.33 -4.31 14.41
CA TYR A 80 -27.08 -3.29 15.43
C TYR A 80 -27.25 -1.85 14.97
N GLY A 81 -27.46 -1.58 13.68
CA GLY A 81 -27.63 -0.22 13.15
C GLY A 81 -26.35 0.64 13.12
N LEU A 82 -26.50 1.96 13.00
CA LEU A 82 -25.37 2.89 13.00
C LEU A 82 -24.99 3.29 14.43
N TYR A 83 -23.69 3.36 14.73
CA TYR A 83 -23.19 3.76 16.05
C TYR A 83 -23.76 5.11 16.56
N VAL A 84 -24.00 6.04 15.63
CA VAL A 84 -24.54 7.38 15.93
C VAL A 84 -26.02 7.38 16.30
N GLU A 85 -26.75 6.32 15.95
CA GLU A 85 -28.17 6.16 16.25
C GLU A 85 -28.41 5.57 17.64
N LEU A 86 -27.39 4.97 18.26
CA LEU A 86 -27.50 4.39 19.60
C LEU A 86 -27.48 5.47 20.68
N ALA A 87 -28.35 5.29 21.69
CA ALA A 87 -28.26 6.01 22.94
C ALA A 87 -26.89 5.81 23.61
N ARG A 88 -26.47 6.74 24.46
CA ARG A 88 -25.12 6.73 25.06
C ARG A 88 -24.89 5.56 26.01
N ASP A 89 -25.94 5.11 26.66
CA ASP A 89 -26.01 4.01 27.63
C ASP A 89 -26.43 2.67 27.00
N ASP A 90 -26.59 2.62 25.67
CA ASP A 90 -27.00 1.40 24.98
C ASP A 90 -25.94 0.28 25.16
N PRO A 91 -26.35 -0.92 25.62
CA PRO A 91 -25.42 -2.02 25.89
C PRO A 91 -24.68 -2.52 24.64
N ASN A 92 -25.23 -2.30 23.44
CA ASN A 92 -24.65 -2.74 22.17
C ASN A 92 -23.52 -1.84 21.67
N ARG A 93 -23.31 -0.64 22.26
CA ARG A 93 -22.24 0.28 21.84
C ARG A 93 -20.87 -0.37 21.87
N ALA A 94 -20.58 -1.14 22.93
CA ALA A 94 -19.31 -1.83 23.08
C ALA A 94 -19.13 -2.91 22.01
N GLN A 95 -20.20 -3.60 21.61
CA GLN A 95 -20.18 -4.62 20.56
C GLN A 95 -19.94 -4.00 19.18
N ILE A 96 -20.65 -2.92 18.87
CA ILE A 96 -20.50 -2.16 17.61
C ILE A 96 -19.06 -1.62 17.48
N LEU A 97 -18.48 -1.08 18.55
CA LEU A 97 -17.10 -0.57 18.52
C LEU A 97 -16.09 -1.69 18.21
N LYS A 98 -16.28 -2.89 18.79
CA LYS A 98 -15.43 -4.04 18.47
C LYS A 98 -15.58 -4.45 17.00
N ALA A 99 -16.80 -4.52 16.48
CA ALA A 99 -17.06 -4.84 15.08
C ALA A 99 -16.41 -3.81 14.14
N MET A 100 -16.62 -2.51 14.37
CA MET A 100 -15.98 -1.44 13.58
C MET A 100 -14.45 -1.49 13.66
N THR A 101 -13.88 -1.93 14.77
CA THR A 101 -12.42 -2.09 14.91
C THR A 101 -11.89 -3.21 14.01
N MET A 102 -12.62 -4.33 13.91
CA MET A 102 -12.29 -5.43 12.99
C MET A 102 -12.45 -5.00 11.53
N GLU A 103 -13.58 -4.37 11.18
CA GLU A 103 -13.83 -3.79 9.84
C GLU A 103 -12.68 -2.86 9.43
N ASN A 104 -12.34 -1.91 10.29
CA ASN A 104 -11.30 -0.92 10.01
C ASN A 104 -9.92 -1.55 9.86
N SER A 105 -9.60 -2.58 10.66
CA SER A 105 -8.32 -3.31 10.53
C SER A 105 -8.18 -3.96 9.16
N LEU A 106 -9.26 -4.54 8.63
CA LEU A 106 -9.29 -5.15 7.29
C LEU A 106 -9.19 -4.09 6.18
N TYR A 107 -9.90 -2.96 6.30
CA TYR A 107 -9.75 -1.84 5.36
C TYR A 107 -8.32 -1.28 5.36
N ILE A 108 -7.69 -1.15 6.53
CA ILE A 108 -6.30 -0.70 6.65
C ILE A 108 -5.35 -1.71 5.99
N ALA A 109 -5.61 -3.02 6.09
CA ALA A 109 -4.82 -4.03 5.40
C ALA A 109 -4.86 -3.84 3.87
N GLN A 110 -6.06 -3.68 3.29
CA GLN A 110 -6.25 -3.40 1.86
C GLN A 110 -5.57 -2.09 1.45
N LEU A 111 -5.80 -1.00 2.18
CA LEU A 111 -5.22 0.31 1.89
C LEU A 111 -3.69 0.29 2.01
N GLY A 112 -3.17 -0.37 3.04
CA GLY A 112 -1.74 -0.54 3.26
C GLY A 112 -1.10 -1.31 2.10
N TYR A 113 -1.75 -2.36 1.62
CA TYR A 113 -1.28 -3.11 0.46
C TYR A 113 -1.26 -2.24 -0.81
N GLY A 114 -2.36 -1.55 -1.12
CA GLY A 114 -2.41 -0.64 -2.27
C GLY A 114 -1.37 0.48 -2.21
N LEU A 115 -1.06 1.00 -1.02
CA LEU A 115 0.03 1.95 -0.83
C LEU A 115 1.39 1.35 -1.20
N THR A 116 1.65 0.08 -0.88
CA THR A 116 2.92 -0.56 -1.29
C THR A 116 3.07 -0.62 -2.80
N GLU A 117 1.98 -0.84 -3.55
CA GLU A 117 2.02 -0.84 -5.03
C GLU A 117 2.36 0.53 -5.59
N VAL A 118 1.75 1.59 -5.03
CA VAL A 118 2.06 2.97 -5.42
C VAL A 118 3.53 3.30 -5.12
N VAL A 119 4.05 2.91 -3.95
CA VAL A 119 5.46 3.13 -3.59
C VAL A 119 6.40 2.35 -4.51
N GLN A 120 6.04 1.11 -4.87
CA GLN A 120 6.81 0.31 -5.82
C GLN A 120 6.86 0.96 -7.21
N ALA A 121 5.71 1.40 -7.72
CA ALA A 121 5.61 2.10 -9.01
C ALA A 121 6.45 3.39 -9.03
N ASN A 122 6.41 4.17 -7.94
CA ASN A 122 7.25 5.35 -7.78
C ASN A 122 8.75 5.01 -7.77
N GLY A 123 9.13 3.92 -7.09
CA GLY A 123 10.51 3.45 -7.10
C GLY A 123 10.99 3.06 -8.49
N ILE A 124 10.16 2.34 -9.27
CA ILE A 124 10.45 2.00 -10.68
C ILE A 124 10.59 3.27 -11.52
N PHE A 125 9.67 4.23 -11.35
CA PHE A 125 9.75 5.52 -12.05
C PHE A 125 11.06 6.26 -11.75
N MET A 126 11.50 6.29 -10.49
CA MET A 126 12.79 6.88 -10.09
C MET A 126 13.99 6.18 -10.73
N LEU A 127 13.94 4.86 -10.92
CA LEU A 127 15.00 4.15 -11.66
C LEU A 127 15.06 4.60 -13.11
N VAL A 128 13.91 4.68 -13.79
CA VAL A 128 13.83 5.13 -15.20
C VAL A 128 14.35 6.55 -15.35
N ILE A 129 13.89 7.48 -14.52
CA ILE A 129 14.37 8.87 -14.52
C ILE A 129 15.86 8.95 -14.19
N GLY A 130 16.31 8.17 -13.20
CA GLY A 130 17.71 8.13 -12.81
C GLY A 130 18.64 7.67 -13.93
N LEU A 131 18.23 6.64 -14.69
CA LEU A 131 18.93 6.19 -15.89
C LEU A 131 18.94 7.25 -16.99
N ALA A 132 17.82 7.95 -17.23
CA ALA A 132 17.76 9.02 -18.22
C ALA A 132 18.67 10.20 -17.86
N LEU A 133 18.67 10.64 -16.60
CA LEU A 133 19.53 11.70 -16.10
C LEU A 133 21.01 11.29 -16.13
N GLY A 134 21.31 10.07 -15.68
CA GLY A 134 22.67 9.53 -15.64
C GLY A 134 23.28 9.39 -17.03
N THR A 135 22.53 8.84 -18.00
CA THR A 135 22.99 8.71 -19.39
C THR A 135 23.18 10.07 -20.06
N THR A 136 22.26 11.01 -19.84
CA THR A 136 22.38 12.39 -20.35
C THR A 136 23.58 13.12 -19.77
N GLY A 137 23.81 13.01 -18.46
CA GLY A 137 24.97 13.59 -17.78
C GLY A 137 26.29 12.98 -18.29
N ALA A 138 26.35 11.65 -18.41
CA ALA A 138 27.52 10.96 -18.92
C ALA A 138 27.86 11.34 -20.37
N TYR A 139 26.84 11.43 -21.23
CA TYR A 139 27.02 11.88 -22.62
C TYR A 139 27.51 13.33 -22.68
N GLY A 140 26.95 14.22 -21.87
CA GLY A 140 27.36 15.63 -21.80
C GLY A 140 28.80 15.86 -21.35
N ILE A 141 29.36 14.95 -20.53
CA ILE A 141 30.79 14.98 -20.15
C ILE A 141 31.67 14.45 -21.29
N ARG A 142 31.22 13.41 -22.01
CA ARG A 142 32.03 12.68 -23.02
C ARG A 142 32.04 13.33 -24.40
N ALA A 143 31.01 14.11 -24.74
CA ALA A 143 30.85 14.76 -26.04
C ALA A 143 31.63 16.09 -26.20
N ARG A 144 32.56 16.40 -25.28
CA ARG A 144 33.40 17.60 -25.30
C ARG A 144 34.86 17.27 -25.01
#